data_AF-A0A0R3WCM9-F1
#
_entry.id   AF-A0A0R3WCM9-F1
#
_cell.length_a   1.000
_cell.length_b   1.000
_cell.length_c   1.000
_cell.angle_alpha   90.00
_cell.angle_beta   90.00
_cell.angle_gamma   90.00
#
_symmetry.space_group_name_H-M   'P 1'
#
loop_
_entity.id
_entity.type
_entity.pdbx_description
1 polymer ?
#
loop_
_entity_poly.entity_id
_entity_poly.type
_entity_poly.pdbx_seq_one_letter_code
_entity_poly.pdbx_strand_id
1 'polypeptide(L)'
;MFKSAGTETLDVNELLSKDLWNILEKYKNPVVDHGKNYITYPNFLKVKDEVCSKAKRFFTATTFAKLCHGDRFSRVSILNFFNYVMKTVWLQQTRIGISFYDESGEGYLREADLENYISELIPSLCKVSSVDEAFKPFYVCTATRKFFFFLDPMRAGRVRICDILACGFLDSILELREATTSQERLEANWFSLESARRVYTSYLRLDTDQNGMLSRQELAGYNNDSLTDVFLDRVFQECLTYEGEMDYKTYLDFVLALENRAEPQSISFLFRIIDLGGRGRLCCQTLEYYFTAVQARLGDGPDVPRFCDVLNEIFDMVRPQNPDFITLDDLLKSGKGDTVLSILFDTQAFLMYENREALAAGMGMEAII
;
A
#
# COMPACT_ATOMS: atom_id res chain seq x y z
N MET A 1 26.81 -18.15 -0.01
CA MET A 1 25.87 -19.25 -0.34
C MET A 1 24.60 -18.74 -1.03
N PHE A 2 24.01 -17.62 -0.63
CA PHE A 2 22.85 -17.00 -1.33
C PHE A 2 23.17 -16.40 -2.71
N LYS A 3 24.40 -15.90 -2.93
CA LYS A 3 24.88 -15.43 -4.26
C LYS A 3 24.94 -16.49 -5.36
N SER A 4 24.91 -17.79 -5.02
CA SER A 4 24.83 -18.87 -6.02
C SER A 4 23.41 -19.44 -6.10
N ALA A 5 22.70 -19.59 -4.97
CA ALA A 5 21.35 -20.15 -4.97
C ALA A 5 20.32 -19.27 -5.70
N GLY A 6 20.40 -17.93 -5.57
CA GLY A 6 19.47 -17.01 -6.27
C GLY A 6 19.70 -16.95 -7.79
N THR A 7 20.95 -16.96 -8.24
CA THR A 7 21.34 -16.96 -9.65
C THR A 7 21.14 -18.32 -10.31
N GLU A 8 21.49 -19.43 -9.65
CA GLU A 8 21.25 -20.79 -10.16
C GLU A 8 19.76 -21.14 -10.27
N THR A 9 18.93 -20.66 -9.32
CA THR A 9 17.47 -20.86 -9.42
C THR A 9 16.84 -20.02 -10.51
N LEU A 10 17.34 -18.79 -10.75
CA LEU A 10 16.92 -17.95 -11.86
C LEU A 10 17.30 -18.56 -13.22
N ASP A 11 18.50 -19.10 -13.37
CA ASP A 11 18.97 -19.73 -14.61
C ASP A 11 18.14 -20.98 -14.95
N VAL A 12 17.83 -21.80 -13.93
CA VAL A 12 16.92 -22.95 -14.06
C VAL A 12 15.49 -22.50 -14.40
N ASN A 13 15.02 -21.39 -13.85
CA ASN A 13 13.68 -20.85 -14.15
C ASN A 13 13.61 -20.21 -15.54
N GLU A 14 14.69 -19.61 -16.02
CA GLU A 14 14.76 -19.00 -17.36
C GLU A 14 14.82 -20.09 -18.44
N LEU A 15 15.51 -21.19 -18.17
CA LEU A 15 15.46 -22.41 -18.98
C LEU A 15 14.06 -23.02 -18.96
N LEU A 16 13.45 -23.17 -17.78
CA LEU A 16 12.07 -23.66 -17.65
C LEU A 16 11.06 -22.76 -18.38
N SER A 17 11.25 -21.44 -18.35
CA SER A 17 10.33 -20.48 -18.98
C SER A 17 10.45 -20.50 -20.50
N LYS A 18 11.67 -20.49 -21.04
CA LYS A 18 11.95 -20.59 -22.48
C LYS A 18 11.45 -21.92 -23.05
N ASP A 19 11.75 -23.03 -22.38
CA ASP A 19 11.31 -24.36 -22.82
C ASP A 19 9.80 -24.49 -22.78
N LEU A 20 9.14 -24.04 -21.71
CA LEU A 20 7.69 -24.09 -21.58
C LEU A 20 7.00 -23.25 -22.67
N TRP A 21 7.48 -22.03 -22.92
CA TRP A 21 6.91 -21.15 -23.94
C TRP A 21 7.02 -21.78 -25.34
N ASN A 22 8.20 -22.29 -25.68
CA ASN A 22 8.46 -22.90 -26.99
C ASN A 22 7.55 -24.12 -27.25
N ILE A 23 7.38 -24.99 -26.24
CA ILE A 23 6.51 -26.16 -26.37
C ILE A 23 5.04 -25.72 -26.45
N LEU A 24 4.60 -24.73 -25.67
CA LEU A 24 3.22 -24.23 -25.76
C LEU A 24 2.91 -23.66 -27.16
N GLU A 25 3.81 -22.87 -27.73
CA GLU A 25 3.67 -22.31 -29.08
C GLU A 25 3.60 -23.39 -30.17
N LYS A 26 4.36 -24.49 -30.02
CA LYS A 26 4.34 -25.64 -30.95
C LYS A 26 2.95 -26.28 -31.06
N TYR A 27 2.16 -26.29 -29.98
CA TYR A 27 0.84 -26.93 -29.92
C TYR A 27 -0.33 -25.94 -29.93
N LYS A 28 -0.08 -24.68 -30.32
CA LYS A 28 -1.13 -23.68 -30.42
C LYS A 28 -2.21 -24.08 -31.43
N ASN A 29 -3.42 -23.64 -31.15
CA ASN A 29 -4.54 -23.77 -32.08
C ASN A 29 -4.25 -22.90 -33.33
N PRO A 30 -4.36 -23.44 -34.56
CA PRO A 30 -4.08 -22.68 -35.78
C PRO A 30 -5.03 -21.49 -36.01
N VAL A 31 -6.21 -21.48 -35.38
CA VAL A 31 -7.14 -20.35 -35.45
C VAL A 31 -6.67 -19.23 -34.51
N VAL A 32 -6.02 -18.23 -35.09
CA VAL A 32 -5.64 -16.99 -34.40
C VAL A 32 -6.88 -16.12 -34.26
N ASP A 33 -7.24 -15.80 -33.02
CA ASP A 33 -8.38 -14.96 -32.71
C ASP A 33 -7.87 -13.65 -32.08
N HIS A 34 -8.02 -12.54 -32.79
CA HIS A 34 -7.56 -11.21 -32.37
C HIS A 34 -6.08 -11.14 -31.94
N GLY A 35 -5.19 -11.89 -32.63
CA GLY A 35 -3.74 -11.90 -32.33
C GLY A 35 -3.34 -12.64 -31.06
N LYS A 36 -4.27 -13.38 -30.41
CA LYS A 36 -4.00 -14.21 -29.23
C LYS A 36 -3.85 -15.68 -29.61
N ASN A 37 -2.86 -16.34 -29.01
CA ASN A 37 -2.64 -17.77 -29.18
C ASN A 37 -3.37 -18.55 -28.09
N TYR A 38 -4.06 -19.62 -28.51
CA TYR A 38 -4.88 -20.45 -27.64
C TYR A 38 -4.47 -21.92 -27.72
N ILE A 39 -4.78 -22.67 -26.67
CA ILE A 39 -4.59 -24.12 -26.63
C ILE A 39 -5.89 -24.83 -26.23
N THR A 40 -6.19 -25.94 -26.92
CA THR A 40 -7.34 -26.81 -26.59
C THR A 40 -6.92 -27.84 -25.55
N TYR A 41 -7.88 -28.43 -24.83
CA TYR A 41 -7.58 -29.44 -23.82
C TYR A 41 -6.79 -30.66 -24.37
N PRO A 42 -7.09 -31.22 -25.56
CA PRO A 42 -6.29 -32.30 -26.13
C PRO A 42 -4.83 -31.90 -26.41
N ASN A 43 -4.60 -30.69 -26.93
CA ASN A 43 -3.25 -30.18 -27.14
C ASN A 43 -2.53 -29.89 -25.81
N PHE A 44 -3.26 -29.41 -24.81
CA PHE A 44 -2.76 -29.21 -23.46
C PHE A 44 -2.23 -30.50 -22.82
N LEU A 45 -2.90 -31.64 -23.06
CA LEU A 45 -2.41 -32.96 -22.64
C LEU A 45 -1.15 -33.39 -23.42
N LYS A 46 -1.08 -33.13 -24.72
CA LYS A 46 0.14 -33.40 -25.50
C LYS A 46 1.34 -32.59 -25.00
N VAL A 47 1.13 -31.31 -24.68
CA VAL A 47 2.17 -30.47 -24.07
C VAL A 47 2.61 -31.05 -22.73
N LYS A 48 1.68 -31.49 -21.88
CA LYS A 48 2.01 -32.14 -20.60
C LYS A 48 2.96 -33.32 -20.76
N ASP A 49 2.84 -34.09 -21.83
CA ASP A 49 3.71 -35.24 -22.06
C ASP A 49 5.14 -34.83 -22.45
N GLU A 50 5.29 -33.73 -23.19
CA GLU A 50 6.56 -33.20 -23.72
C GLU A 50 7.33 -32.30 -22.73
N VAL A 51 6.66 -31.61 -21.82
CA VAL A 51 7.33 -30.72 -20.84
C VAL A 51 8.08 -31.51 -19.75
N CYS A 52 9.05 -30.86 -19.09
CA CYS A 52 9.80 -31.46 -17.98
C CYS A 52 8.91 -31.79 -16.77
N SER A 53 9.38 -32.72 -15.91
CA SER A 53 8.65 -33.19 -14.72
C SER A 53 8.20 -32.05 -13.78
N LYS A 54 9.00 -30.99 -13.65
CA LYS A 54 8.64 -29.82 -12.84
C LYS A 54 7.42 -29.09 -13.38
N ALA A 55 7.30 -28.94 -14.71
CA ALA A 55 6.18 -28.25 -15.34
C ALA A 55 4.91 -29.11 -15.40
N LYS A 56 5.03 -30.45 -15.50
CA LYS A 56 3.88 -31.38 -15.57
C LYS A 56 2.84 -31.18 -14.47
N ARG A 57 3.27 -30.76 -13.27
CA ARG A 57 2.38 -30.52 -12.12
C ARG A 57 1.31 -29.44 -12.37
N PHE A 58 1.56 -28.51 -13.29
CA PHE A 58 0.61 -27.43 -13.62
C PHE A 58 -0.43 -27.83 -14.67
N PHE A 59 -0.21 -28.96 -15.37
CA PHE A 59 -1.11 -29.46 -16.39
C PHE A 59 -2.18 -30.38 -15.78
N THR A 60 -3.09 -29.76 -15.03
CA THR A 60 -4.26 -30.44 -14.44
C THR A 60 -5.55 -30.03 -15.12
N ALA A 61 -6.56 -30.90 -15.11
CA ALA A 61 -7.90 -30.56 -15.61
C ALA A 61 -8.49 -29.35 -14.87
N THR A 62 -8.25 -29.26 -13.56
CA THR A 62 -8.70 -28.13 -12.71
C THR A 62 -8.06 -26.81 -13.14
N THR A 63 -6.75 -26.79 -13.39
CA THR A 63 -6.06 -25.58 -13.88
C THR A 63 -6.60 -25.15 -15.25
N PHE A 64 -6.80 -26.11 -16.16
CA PHE A 64 -7.37 -25.81 -17.47
C PHE A 64 -8.78 -25.22 -17.35
N ALA A 65 -9.66 -25.87 -16.58
CA ALA A 65 -11.03 -25.41 -16.37
C ALA A 65 -11.07 -23.99 -15.75
N LYS A 66 -10.22 -23.72 -14.76
CA LYS A 66 -10.10 -22.40 -14.12
C LYS A 66 -9.71 -21.30 -15.12
N LEU A 67 -8.78 -21.58 -16.03
CA LEU A 67 -8.28 -20.61 -17.01
C LEU A 67 -9.13 -20.53 -18.28
N CYS A 68 -10.02 -21.50 -18.48
CA CYS A 68 -10.93 -21.57 -19.63
C CYS A 68 -12.22 -20.75 -19.40
N HIS A 69 -12.47 -20.30 -18.16
CA HIS A 69 -13.70 -19.59 -17.80
C HIS A 69 -14.00 -18.41 -18.75
N GLY A 70 -15.15 -18.47 -19.41
CA GLY A 70 -15.65 -17.43 -20.30
C GLY A 70 -15.26 -17.56 -21.78
N ASP A 71 -14.45 -18.54 -22.18
CA ASP A 71 -14.13 -18.77 -23.59
C ASP A 71 -15.21 -19.62 -24.30
N ARG A 72 -15.75 -19.09 -25.40
CA ARG A 72 -16.81 -19.72 -26.20
C ARG A 72 -16.40 -21.06 -26.82
N PHE A 73 -15.10 -21.29 -27.02
CA PHE A 73 -14.56 -22.44 -27.73
C PHE A 73 -13.85 -23.43 -26.80
N SER A 74 -13.99 -23.28 -25.48
CA SER A 74 -13.33 -24.12 -24.48
C SER A 74 -11.80 -24.18 -24.64
N ARG A 75 -11.19 -23.03 -24.93
CA ARG A 75 -9.74 -22.87 -25.10
C ARG A 75 -9.15 -22.01 -23.99
N VAL A 76 -7.87 -22.20 -23.72
CA VAL A 76 -7.10 -21.39 -22.77
C VAL A 76 -6.09 -20.54 -23.54
N SER A 77 -5.98 -19.25 -23.19
CA SER A 77 -4.92 -18.37 -23.71
C SER A 77 -3.56 -18.89 -23.26
N ILE A 78 -2.65 -19.11 -24.21
CA ILE A 78 -1.27 -19.58 -23.93
C ILE A 78 -0.56 -18.61 -22.98
N LEU A 79 -0.70 -17.30 -23.24
CA LEU A 79 -0.11 -16.26 -22.39
C LEU A 79 -0.67 -16.32 -20.96
N ASN A 80 -1.98 -16.52 -20.79
CA ASN A 80 -2.60 -16.58 -19.46
C ASN A 80 -2.12 -17.81 -18.68
N PHE A 81 -2.04 -18.98 -19.36
CA PHE A 81 -1.51 -20.19 -18.73
C PHE A 81 -0.03 -20.05 -18.39
N PHE A 82 0.78 -19.51 -19.30
CA PHE A 82 2.18 -19.25 -19.05
C PHE A 82 2.38 -18.33 -17.85
N ASN A 83 1.69 -17.19 -17.80
CA ASN A 83 1.74 -16.26 -16.69
C ASN A 83 1.27 -16.89 -15.38
N TYR A 84 0.24 -17.75 -15.41
CA TYR A 84 -0.21 -18.51 -14.25
C TYR A 84 0.90 -19.43 -13.72
N VAL A 85 1.57 -20.18 -14.59
CA VAL A 85 2.68 -21.07 -14.19
C VAL A 85 3.84 -20.25 -13.61
N MET A 86 4.26 -19.20 -14.30
CA MET A 86 5.36 -18.33 -13.85
C MET A 86 5.05 -17.68 -12.51
N LYS A 87 3.85 -17.11 -12.33
CA LYS A 87 3.42 -16.51 -11.07
C LYS A 87 3.35 -17.53 -9.94
N THR A 88 2.89 -18.75 -10.21
CA THR A 88 2.81 -19.81 -9.19
C THR A 88 4.19 -20.27 -8.74
N VAL A 89 5.12 -20.47 -9.69
CA VAL A 89 6.51 -20.84 -9.37
C VAL A 89 7.18 -19.74 -8.58
N TRP A 90 7.02 -18.48 -9.00
CA TRP A 90 7.56 -17.33 -8.32
C TRP A 90 7.03 -17.20 -6.89
N LEU A 91 5.71 -17.26 -6.67
CA LEU A 91 5.11 -17.20 -5.32
C LEU A 91 5.64 -18.31 -4.41
N GLN A 92 5.83 -19.53 -4.93
CA GLN A 92 6.39 -20.64 -4.16
C GLN A 92 7.84 -20.38 -3.77
N GLN A 93 8.66 -19.90 -4.70
CA GLN A 93 10.07 -19.58 -4.44
C GLN A 93 10.21 -18.41 -3.46
N THR A 94 9.44 -17.35 -3.66
CA THR A 94 9.43 -16.20 -2.76
C THR A 94 8.95 -16.60 -1.37
N ARG A 95 7.93 -17.46 -1.25
CA ARG A 95 7.49 -18.02 0.04
C ARG A 95 8.62 -18.79 0.73
N ILE A 96 9.31 -19.67 0.00
CA ILE A 96 10.45 -20.44 0.54
C ILE A 96 11.57 -19.48 0.97
N GLY A 97 11.90 -18.50 0.13
CA GLY A 97 12.90 -17.46 0.41
C GLY A 97 12.59 -16.70 1.70
N ILE A 98 11.36 -16.17 1.83
CA ILE A 98 10.92 -15.44 3.01
C ILE A 98 10.87 -16.33 4.25
N SER A 99 10.51 -17.62 4.11
CA SER A 99 10.45 -18.53 5.25
C SER A 99 11.79 -18.80 5.93
N PHE A 100 12.93 -18.51 5.29
CA PHE A 100 14.24 -18.59 5.95
C PHE A 100 14.46 -17.50 7.01
N TYR A 101 13.67 -16.42 6.97
CA TYR A 101 13.73 -15.33 7.95
C TYR A 101 12.70 -15.48 9.07
N ASP A 102 11.81 -16.47 8.98
CA ASP A 102 10.90 -16.79 10.08
C ASP A 102 11.65 -17.61 11.14
N GLU A 103 12.28 -16.90 12.08
CA GLU A 103 13.03 -17.53 13.19
C GLU A 103 12.15 -18.45 14.05
N SER A 104 10.85 -18.15 14.13
CA SER A 104 9.88 -18.88 14.96
C SER A 104 9.33 -20.14 14.28
N GLY A 105 9.34 -20.18 12.95
CA GLY A 105 8.72 -21.22 12.13
C GLY A 105 7.18 -21.23 12.18
N GLU A 106 6.55 -20.17 12.71
CA GLU A 106 5.10 -20.10 12.92
C GLU A 106 4.34 -19.49 11.72
N GLY A 107 5.04 -19.15 10.63
CA GLY A 107 4.48 -18.65 9.38
C GLY A 107 4.23 -17.13 9.36
N TYR A 108 4.83 -16.39 10.28
CA TYR A 108 4.79 -14.94 10.35
C TYR A 108 6.20 -14.35 10.50
N LEU A 109 6.36 -13.10 10.09
CA LEU A 109 7.59 -12.34 10.29
C LEU A 109 7.36 -11.22 11.30
N ARG A 110 8.33 -11.03 12.18
CA ARG A 110 8.46 -9.82 13.00
C ARG A 110 9.20 -8.74 12.22
N GLU A 111 9.26 -7.55 12.81
CA GLU A 111 9.85 -6.38 12.14
C GLU A 111 11.31 -6.63 11.76
N ALA A 112 12.12 -7.12 12.70
CA ALA A 112 13.53 -7.47 12.46
C ALA A 112 13.71 -8.51 11.35
N ASP A 113 12.84 -9.52 11.29
CA ASP A 113 12.89 -10.56 10.25
C ASP A 113 12.68 -9.97 8.86
N LEU A 114 11.72 -9.05 8.73
CA LEU A 114 11.42 -8.38 7.47
C LEU A 114 12.50 -7.35 7.11
N GLU A 115 13.06 -6.62 8.10
CA GLU A 115 14.21 -5.73 7.90
C GLU A 115 15.42 -6.49 7.35
N ASN A 116 15.70 -7.70 7.88
CA ASN A 116 16.76 -8.57 7.39
C ASN A 116 16.51 -9.02 5.95
N TYR A 117 15.28 -9.48 5.64
CA TYR A 117 14.90 -9.86 4.28
C TYR A 117 15.08 -8.70 3.28
N ILE A 118 14.58 -7.50 3.60
CA ILE A 118 14.70 -6.33 2.73
C ILE A 118 16.17 -5.93 2.56
N SER A 119 16.95 -5.95 3.65
CA SER A 119 18.38 -5.63 3.61
C SER A 119 19.17 -6.55 2.67
N GLU A 120 18.86 -7.85 2.68
CA GLU A 120 19.50 -8.82 1.78
C GLU A 120 18.99 -8.72 0.33
N LEU A 121 17.80 -8.17 0.12
CA LEU A 121 17.24 -7.97 -1.21
C LEU A 121 17.87 -6.75 -1.93
N ILE A 122 18.24 -5.68 -1.19
CA ILE A 122 18.78 -4.42 -1.74
C ILE A 122 19.86 -4.61 -2.82
N PRO A 123 20.91 -5.45 -2.64
CA PRO A 123 21.95 -5.62 -3.65
C PRO A 123 21.46 -6.18 -4.99
N SER A 124 20.28 -6.82 -5.02
CA SER A 124 19.66 -7.37 -6.23
C SER A 124 18.78 -6.36 -6.98
N LEU A 125 18.46 -5.21 -6.36
CA LEU A 125 17.57 -4.20 -6.90
C LEU A 125 18.39 -3.11 -7.61
N CYS A 126 18.45 -3.12 -8.95
CA CYS A 126 19.27 -2.20 -9.73
C CYS A 126 19.06 -0.71 -9.39
N LYS A 127 17.84 -0.31 -9.02
CA LYS A 127 17.49 1.08 -8.70
C LYS A 127 17.80 1.47 -7.24
N VAL A 128 18.12 0.51 -6.38
CA VAL A 128 18.35 0.71 -4.93
C VAL A 128 19.73 0.23 -4.48
N SER A 129 20.42 -0.60 -5.26
CA SER A 129 21.70 -1.21 -4.90
C SER A 129 22.82 -0.22 -4.58
N SER A 130 22.70 1.03 -5.04
CA SER A 130 23.64 2.13 -4.78
C SER A 130 23.21 3.03 -3.62
N VAL A 131 22.37 2.54 -2.70
CA VAL A 131 22.00 3.27 -1.49
C VAL A 131 23.24 3.54 -0.63
N ASP A 132 23.33 4.74 -0.07
CA ASP A 132 24.38 5.09 0.88
C ASP A 132 24.23 4.23 2.15
N GLU A 133 25.32 3.65 2.66
CA GLU A 133 25.31 2.84 3.88
C GLU A 133 24.83 3.66 5.09
N ALA A 134 25.03 4.98 5.13
CA ALA A 134 24.48 5.84 6.18
C ALA A 134 22.95 5.97 6.09
N PHE A 135 22.38 5.92 4.88
CA PHE A 135 20.94 6.05 4.65
C PHE A 135 20.20 4.70 4.66
N LYS A 136 20.91 3.60 4.45
CA LYS A 136 20.36 2.25 4.34
C LYS A 136 19.47 1.84 5.52
N PRO A 137 19.78 2.11 6.81
CA PRO A 137 18.86 1.81 7.90
C PRO A 137 17.50 2.52 7.77
N PHE A 138 17.51 3.79 7.34
CA PHE A 138 16.28 4.57 7.14
C PHE A 138 15.47 4.05 5.95
N TYR A 139 16.14 3.66 4.86
CA TYR A 139 15.48 3.02 3.72
C TYR A 139 14.80 1.70 4.14
N VAL A 140 15.53 0.82 4.82
CA VAL A 140 15.01 -0.47 5.28
C VAL A 140 13.83 -0.25 6.23
N CYS A 141 13.97 0.66 7.19
CA CYS A 141 12.88 1.05 8.09
C CYS A 141 11.65 1.53 7.32
N THR A 142 11.82 2.43 6.35
CA THR A 142 10.74 2.98 5.50
C THR A 142 10.01 1.88 4.72
N ALA A 143 10.76 0.95 4.13
CA ALA A 143 10.19 -0.15 3.37
C ALA A 143 9.45 -1.15 4.27
N THR A 144 10.06 -1.56 5.39
CA THR A 144 9.45 -2.48 6.37
C THR A 144 8.18 -1.88 6.96
N ARG A 145 8.21 -0.59 7.33
CA ARG A 145 7.09 0.08 7.99
C ARG A 145 5.84 0.08 7.12
N LYS A 146 5.97 0.18 5.79
CA LYS A 146 4.86 0.04 4.86
C LYS A 146 4.15 -1.32 4.99
N PHE A 147 4.89 -2.42 5.11
CA PHE A 147 4.25 -3.74 5.31
C PHE A 147 3.50 -3.79 6.64
N PHE A 148 4.13 -3.39 7.74
CA PHE A 148 3.51 -3.47 9.06
C PHE A 148 2.32 -2.54 9.22
N PHE A 149 2.36 -1.34 8.63
CA PHE A 149 1.22 -0.42 8.66
C PHE A 149 -0.03 -1.03 8.02
N PHE A 150 0.10 -1.67 6.85
CA PHE A 150 -1.05 -2.21 6.12
C PHE A 150 -1.43 -3.65 6.50
N LEU A 151 -0.48 -4.47 6.96
CA LEU A 151 -0.68 -5.90 7.22
C LEU A 151 -0.77 -6.26 8.70
N ASP A 152 -0.44 -5.34 9.60
CA ASP A 152 -0.60 -5.51 11.05
C ASP A 152 -1.47 -4.40 11.67
N PRO A 153 -2.76 -4.28 11.27
CA PRO A 153 -3.65 -3.23 11.76
C PRO A 153 -3.90 -3.31 13.27
N MET A 154 -3.75 -4.51 13.86
CA MET A 154 -3.92 -4.75 15.29
C MET A 154 -2.64 -4.51 16.10
N ARG A 155 -1.52 -4.15 15.43
CA ARG A 155 -0.21 -3.89 16.05
C ARG A 155 0.27 -5.06 16.92
N ALA A 156 0.07 -6.29 16.44
CA ALA A 156 0.54 -7.50 17.09
C ALA A 156 2.06 -7.70 16.98
N GLY A 157 2.75 -6.87 16.19
CA GLY A 157 4.18 -6.96 15.94
C GLY A 157 4.56 -8.12 15.02
N ARG A 158 3.59 -8.64 14.23
CA ARG A 158 3.80 -9.77 13.33
C ARG A 158 2.91 -9.70 12.09
N VAL A 159 3.46 -10.08 10.94
CA VAL A 159 2.77 -10.13 9.65
C VAL A 159 2.87 -11.53 9.06
N ARG A 160 1.75 -12.08 8.56
CA ARG A 160 1.77 -13.44 7.99
C ARG A 160 2.48 -13.43 6.64
N ILE A 161 3.32 -14.44 6.38
CA ILE A 161 4.03 -14.57 5.09
C ILE A 161 3.04 -14.61 3.91
N CYS A 162 1.89 -15.25 4.10
CA CYS A 162 0.86 -15.32 3.07
C CYS A 162 0.28 -13.93 2.72
N ASP A 163 0.18 -13.02 3.69
CA ASP A 163 -0.32 -11.66 3.45
C ASP A 163 0.73 -10.80 2.73
N ILE A 164 2.01 -10.96 3.08
CA ILE A 164 3.15 -10.33 2.38
C ILE A 164 3.13 -10.72 0.89
N LEU A 165 2.88 -12.00 0.59
CA LEU A 165 2.81 -12.50 -0.79
C LEU A 165 1.56 -12.01 -1.55
N ALA A 166 0.48 -11.66 -0.83
CA ALA A 166 -0.80 -11.30 -1.43
C ALA A 166 -0.99 -9.77 -1.62
N CYS A 167 -0.29 -8.94 -0.85
CA CYS A 167 -0.51 -7.48 -0.82
C CYS A 167 0.03 -6.72 -2.05
N GLY A 168 0.80 -7.37 -2.93
CA GLY A 168 1.37 -6.75 -4.13
C GLY A 168 2.61 -5.87 -3.89
N PHE A 169 2.98 -5.59 -2.64
CA PHE A 169 4.17 -4.77 -2.34
C PHE A 169 5.48 -5.39 -2.84
N LEU A 170 5.58 -6.73 -2.84
CA LEU A 170 6.73 -7.42 -3.41
C LEU A 170 6.85 -7.17 -4.92
N ASP A 171 5.74 -7.05 -5.64
CA ASP A 171 5.76 -6.74 -7.08
C ASP A 171 6.35 -5.34 -7.29
N SER A 172 5.94 -4.36 -6.47
CA SER A 172 6.52 -3.01 -6.48
C SER A 172 8.02 -3.00 -6.14
N ILE A 173 8.47 -3.80 -5.18
CA ILE A 173 9.91 -3.91 -4.89
C ILE A 173 10.67 -4.55 -6.06
N LEU A 174 10.10 -5.59 -6.69
CA LEU A 174 10.74 -6.27 -7.81
C LEU A 174 10.82 -5.40 -9.07
N GLU A 175 9.90 -4.46 -9.27
CA GLU A 175 10.00 -3.45 -10.34
C GLU A 175 11.31 -2.64 -10.24
N LEU A 176 11.86 -2.46 -9.05
CA LEU A 176 13.14 -1.76 -8.82
C LEU A 176 14.36 -2.57 -9.29
N ARG A 177 14.17 -3.83 -9.64
CA ARG A 177 15.20 -4.67 -10.27
C ARG A 177 15.33 -4.37 -11.76
N GLU A 178 14.30 -3.85 -12.41
CA GLU A 178 14.32 -3.57 -13.84
C GLU A 178 15.12 -2.27 -14.11
N ALA A 179 16.21 -2.38 -14.86
CA ALA A 179 17.00 -1.21 -15.25
C ALA A 179 16.20 -0.22 -16.11
N THR A 180 15.21 -0.72 -16.84
CA THR A 180 14.34 0.02 -17.77
C THR A 180 13.17 0.75 -17.11
N THR A 181 12.98 0.63 -15.79
CA THR A 181 11.90 1.34 -15.09
C THR A 181 12.04 2.85 -15.30
N SER A 182 10.96 3.47 -15.80
CA SER A 182 10.87 4.90 -16.10
C SER A 182 10.82 5.74 -14.83
N GLN A 183 11.24 7.00 -14.95
CA GLN A 183 11.26 7.95 -13.84
C GLN A 183 9.88 8.11 -13.16
N GLU A 184 8.83 8.33 -13.95
CA GLU A 184 7.45 8.47 -13.47
C GLU A 184 6.98 7.27 -12.61
N ARG A 185 7.43 6.05 -12.96
CA ARG A 185 7.09 4.85 -12.18
C ARG A 185 7.88 4.77 -10.88
N LEU A 186 9.13 5.24 -10.87
CA LEU A 186 9.94 5.32 -9.64
C LEU A 186 9.35 6.34 -8.67
N GLU A 187 8.86 7.47 -9.17
CA GLU A 187 8.20 8.51 -8.38
C GLU A 187 6.87 8.00 -7.78
N ALA A 188 6.10 7.20 -8.53
CA ALA A 188 4.89 6.57 -8.03
C ALA A 188 5.14 5.39 -7.07
N ASN A 189 6.33 4.78 -7.13
CA ASN A 189 6.67 3.60 -6.34
C ASN A 189 7.23 4.01 -4.97
N TRP A 190 6.48 3.74 -3.92
CA TRP A 190 6.88 4.04 -2.54
C TRP A 190 8.19 3.38 -2.10
N PHE A 191 8.54 2.22 -2.67
CA PHE A 191 9.77 1.50 -2.34
C PHE A 191 10.99 2.05 -3.09
N SER A 192 10.82 3.03 -3.97
CA SER A 192 11.96 3.66 -4.66
C SER A 192 12.83 4.45 -3.68
N LEU A 193 14.11 4.63 -4.04
CA LEU A 193 15.00 5.50 -3.28
C LEU A 193 14.52 6.95 -3.22
N GLU A 194 13.82 7.41 -4.25
CA GLU A 194 13.29 8.78 -4.34
C GLU A 194 12.16 8.98 -3.35
N SER A 195 11.20 8.05 -3.28
CA SER A 195 10.13 8.07 -2.30
C SER A 195 10.67 8.01 -0.87
N ALA A 196 11.59 7.08 -0.59
CA ALA A 196 12.20 6.97 0.74
C ALA A 196 12.97 8.25 1.14
N ARG A 197 13.72 8.84 0.20
CA ARG A 197 14.42 10.12 0.43
C ARG A 197 13.44 11.26 0.64
N ARG A 198 12.37 11.36 -0.15
CA ARG A 198 11.34 12.41 0.00
C ARG A 198 10.79 12.44 1.42
N VAL A 199 10.41 11.28 1.94
CA VAL A 199 9.84 11.16 3.29
C VAL A 199 10.89 11.48 4.36
N TYR A 200 12.11 10.95 4.23
CA TYR A 200 13.18 11.22 5.18
C TYR A 200 13.64 12.69 5.16
N THR A 201 13.75 13.31 3.99
CA THR A 201 14.05 14.75 3.88
C THR A 201 12.93 15.59 4.47
N SER A 202 11.66 15.18 4.32
CA SER A 202 10.54 15.86 4.98
C SER A 202 10.66 15.77 6.51
N TYR A 203 11.07 14.62 7.05
CA TYR A 203 11.32 14.45 8.48
C TYR A 203 12.42 15.40 8.98
N LEU A 204 13.59 15.38 8.32
CA LEU A 204 14.72 16.24 8.67
C LEU A 204 14.41 17.74 8.52
N ARG A 205 13.50 18.12 7.64
CA ARG A 205 13.06 19.52 7.49
C ARG A 205 12.22 19.98 8.68
N LEU A 206 11.46 19.07 9.28
CA LEU A 206 10.62 19.36 10.44
C LEU A 206 11.43 19.38 11.73
N ASP A 207 12.44 18.51 11.86
CA ASP A 207 13.37 18.45 13.00
C ASP A 207 14.31 19.66 13.00
N THR A 208 13.85 20.76 13.61
CA THR A 208 14.53 22.06 13.58
C THR A 208 15.67 22.14 14.58
N ASP A 209 15.58 21.43 15.70
CA ASP A 209 16.62 21.38 16.72
C ASP A 209 17.66 20.27 16.47
N GLN A 210 17.41 19.40 15.48
CA GLN A 210 18.28 18.30 15.03
C GLN A 210 18.52 17.26 16.13
N ASN A 211 17.55 17.08 17.02
CA ASN A 211 17.64 16.10 18.10
C ASN A 211 17.30 14.66 17.62
N GLY A 212 16.77 14.51 16.40
CA GLY A 212 16.44 13.24 15.77
C GLY A 212 15.03 12.73 16.07
N MET A 213 14.21 13.50 16.79
CA MET A 213 12.78 13.29 17.06
C MET A 213 11.99 14.53 16.61
N LEU A 214 10.66 14.41 16.58
CA LEU A 214 9.78 15.53 16.25
C LEU A 214 8.91 15.90 17.44
N SER A 215 9.04 17.14 17.90
CA SER A 215 8.08 17.73 18.81
C SER A 215 6.75 18.03 18.13
N ARG A 216 5.72 18.29 18.94
CA ARG A 216 4.40 18.70 18.44
C ARG A 216 4.47 19.99 17.62
N GLN A 217 5.29 20.96 18.05
CA GLN A 217 5.44 22.23 17.34
C GLN A 217 6.09 22.02 15.97
N GLU A 218 7.06 21.13 15.88
CA GLU A 218 7.75 20.83 14.62
C GLU A 218 6.83 20.09 13.64
N LEU A 219 6.08 19.10 14.11
CA LEU A 219 5.12 18.38 13.26
C LEU A 219 4.01 19.29 12.71
N ALA A 220 3.72 20.43 13.37
CA ALA A 220 2.75 21.40 12.87
C ALA A 220 3.11 21.92 11.46
N GLY A 221 4.41 22.06 11.17
CA GLY A 221 4.94 22.44 9.85
C GLY A 221 4.69 21.42 8.73
N TYR A 222 4.10 20.26 9.05
CA TYR A 222 3.76 19.25 8.05
C TYR A 222 2.67 19.77 7.09
N ASN A 223 2.87 19.52 5.80
CA ASN A 223 1.96 19.93 4.73
C ASN A 223 1.51 21.40 4.82
N ASN A 224 2.47 22.32 5.02
CA ASN A 224 2.28 23.78 5.10
C ASN A 224 1.24 24.18 6.15
N ASP A 225 1.36 23.65 7.37
CA ASP A 225 0.49 23.99 8.50
C ASP A 225 -1.01 23.74 8.21
N SER A 226 -1.34 22.77 7.37
CA SER A 226 -2.74 22.44 7.02
C SER A 226 -3.49 21.71 8.14
N LEU A 227 -2.77 21.00 9.01
CA LEU A 227 -3.37 20.16 10.06
C LEU A 227 -3.69 20.96 11.32
N THR A 228 -4.91 20.83 11.85
CA THR A 228 -5.37 21.57 13.01
C THR A 228 -4.61 21.20 14.29
N ASP A 229 -4.47 22.18 15.18
CA ASP A 229 -3.80 22.02 16.47
C ASP A 229 -4.42 20.92 17.33
N VAL A 230 -5.75 20.85 17.32
CA VAL A 230 -6.54 19.84 18.03
C VAL A 230 -6.22 18.42 17.53
N PHE A 231 -6.03 18.24 16.23
CA PHE A 231 -5.66 16.94 15.67
C PHE A 231 -4.22 16.58 16.02
N LEU A 232 -3.28 17.52 15.92
CA LEU A 232 -1.88 17.30 16.27
C LEU A 232 -1.73 16.92 17.75
N ASP A 233 -2.46 17.58 18.65
CA ASP A 233 -2.44 17.24 20.08
C ASP A 233 -2.89 15.79 20.30
N ARG A 234 -3.86 15.32 19.51
CA ARG A 234 -4.36 13.93 19.56
C ARG A 234 -3.40 12.94 18.94
N VAL A 235 -2.68 13.31 17.88
CA VAL A 235 -1.58 12.51 17.33
C VAL A 235 -0.55 12.21 18.42
N PHE A 236 -0.11 13.21 19.18
CA PHE A 236 0.88 13.03 20.25
C PHE A 236 0.33 12.34 21.52
N GLN A 237 -0.99 12.26 21.67
CA GLN A 237 -1.62 11.49 22.76
C GLN A 237 -1.82 10.01 22.40
N GLU A 238 -2.10 9.70 21.13
CA GLU A 238 -2.46 8.35 20.68
C GLU A 238 -1.30 7.58 20.04
N CYS A 239 -0.31 8.29 19.51
CA CYS A 239 0.89 7.69 18.94
C CYS A 239 1.98 7.48 20.00
N LEU A 240 2.95 6.64 19.67
CA LEU A 240 4.10 6.41 20.55
C LEU A 240 4.98 7.65 20.56
N THR A 241 5.24 8.17 21.75
CA THR A 241 6.12 9.33 21.95
C THR A 241 7.12 9.05 23.07
N TYR A 242 8.32 9.61 22.95
CA TYR A 242 9.36 9.59 23.97
C TYR A 242 9.55 11.01 24.49
N GLU A 243 9.26 11.24 25.77
CA GLU A 243 9.34 12.57 26.39
C GLU A 243 8.51 13.66 25.68
N GLY A 244 7.45 13.26 24.98
CA GLY A 244 6.57 14.16 24.22
C GLY A 244 6.99 14.35 22.75
N GLU A 245 8.01 13.64 22.28
CA GLU A 245 8.51 13.70 20.91
C GLU A 245 8.28 12.38 20.15
N MET A 246 8.11 12.48 18.84
CA MET A 246 7.81 11.38 17.94
C MET A 246 9.07 10.91 17.21
N ASP A 247 9.31 9.60 17.16
CA ASP A 247 10.43 9.03 16.39
C ASP A 247 10.10 8.88 14.89
N TYR A 248 11.13 8.60 14.09
CA TYR A 248 10.97 8.40 12.65
C TYR A 248 10.01 7.26 12.29
N LYS A 249 9.96 6.18 13.08
CA LYS A 249 9.03 5.06 12.86
C LYS A 249 7.58 5.49 13.00
N THR A 250 7.27 6.26 14.04
CA THR A 250 5.93 6.78 14.28
C THR A 250 5.56 7.85 13.26
N TYR A 251 6.51 8.68 12.84
CA TYR A 251 6.32 9.61 11.73
C TYR A 251 5.97 8.90 10.41
N LEU A 252 6.62 7.78 10.11
CA LEU A 252 6.30 6.97 8.94
C LEU A 252 4.86 6.43 8.97
N ASP A 253 4.38 5.93 10.11
CA ASP A 253 2.97 5.51 10.27
C ASP A 253 2.02 6.68 10.00
N PHE A 254 2.36 7.88 10.49
CA PHE A 254 1.59 9.10 10.27
C PHE A 254 1.54 9.50 8.78
N VAL A 255 2.68 9.52 8.09
CA VAL A 255 2.75 9.84 6.66
C VAL A 255 2.02 8.78 5.83
N LEU A 256 2.20 7.50 6.14
CA LEU A 256 1.50 6.40 5.45
C LEU A 256 -0.02 6.55 5.56
N ALA A 257 -0.53 6.91 6.74
CA ALA A 257 -1.95 7.16 6.95
C ALA A 257 -2.49 8.33 6.12
N LEU A 258 -1.75 9.45 6.07
CA LEU A 258 -2.18 10.65 5.35
C LEU A 258 -2.04 10.54 3.83
N GLU A 259 -1.01 9.86 3.31
CA GLU A 259 -0.85 9.65 1.88
C GLU A 259 -1.82 8.58 1.33
N ASN A 260 -2.35 7.69 2.18
CA ASN A 260 -3.24 6.60 1.78
C ASN A 260 -4.59 6.65 2.51
N ARG A 261 -5.18 7.85 2.67
CA ARG A 261 -6.41 8.08 3.46
C ARG A 261 -7.60 7.19 3.10
N ALA A 262 -7.69 6.74 1.85
CA ALA A 262 -8.75 5.85 1.36
C ALA A 262 -8.62 4.40 1.81
N GLU A 263 -7.42 3.97 2.24
CA GLU A 263 -7.20 2.60 2.67
C GLU A 263 -7.84 2.33 4.04
N PRO A 264 -8.47 1.16 4.26
CA PRO A 264 -9.12 0.81 5.52
C PRO A 264 -8.22 0.96 6.75
N GLN A 265 -6.94 0.65 6.61
CA GLN A 265 -5.93 0.75 7.68
C GLN A 265 -5.66 2.21 8.05
N SER A 266 -5.59 3.11 7.06
CA SER A 266 -5.45 4.55 7.28
C SER A 266 -6.69 5.13 7.93
N ILE A 267 -7.89 4.76 7.46
CA ILE A 267 -9.16 5.15 8.08
C ILE A 267 -9.20 4.71 9.54
N SER A 268 -8.81 3.46 9.83
CA SER A 268 -8.75 2.95 11.21
C SER A 268 -7.73 3.69 12.07
N PHE A 269 -6.56 4.03 11.52
CA PHE A 269 -5.53 4.78 12.23
C PHE A 269 -6.01 6.20 12.57
N LEU A 270 -6.57 6.92 11.60
CA LEU A 270 -7.08 8.28 11.77
C LEU A 270 -8.33 8.30 12.67
N PHE A 271 -9.22 7.32 12.55
CA PHE A 271 -10.38 7.19 13.42
C PHE A 271 -9.96 7.08 14.89
N ARG A 272 -8.93 6.29 15.20
CA ARG A 272 -8.42 6.18 16.58
C ARG A 272 -7.92 7.52 17.13
N ILE A 273 -7.29 8.34 16.29
CA ILE A 273 -6.82 9.67 16.68
C ILE A 273 -8.01 10.59 16.99
N ILE A 274 -9.05 10.53 16.15
CA ILE A 274 -10.24 11.40 16.23
C ILE A 274 -11.23 10.94 17.31
N ASP A 275 -11.24 9.66 17.68
CA ASP A 275 -12.13 9.09 18.70
C ASP A 275 -11.75 9.55 20.11
N LEU A 276 -12.30 10.71 20.50
CA LEU A 276 -12.10 11.31 21.82
C LEU A 276 -12.56 10.37 22.95
N GLY A 277 -11.57 9.87 23.68
CA GLY A 277 -11.77 8.97 24.81
C GLY A 277 -11.88 7.49 24.43
N GLY A 278 -11.58 7.11 23.18
CA GLY A 278 -11.49 5.71 22.76
C GLY A 278 -12.80 4.93 22.90
N ARG A 279 -13.94 5.59 22.65
CA ARG A 279 -15.28 5.00 22.84
C ARG A 279 -15.75 4.19 21.63
N GLY A 280 -14.99 4.19 20.54
CA GLY A 280 -15.29 3.58 19.27
C GLY A 280 -16.39 4.30 18.48
N ARG A 281 -16.66 5.58 18.80
CA ARG A 281 -17.84 6.32 18.30
C ARG A 281 -17.57 7.81 18.17
N LEU A 282 -17.87 8.37 17.00
CA LEU A 282 -17.85 9.81 16.75
C LEU A 282 -19.27 10.36 16.85
N CYS A 283 -19.57 11.06 17.95
CA CYS A 283 -20.85 11.74 18.12
C CYS A 283 -20.78 13.19 17.60
N CYS A 284 -21.94 13.84 17.52
CA CYS A 284 -22.05 15.26 17.12
C CYS A 284 -21.04 16.17 17.85
N GLN A 285 -20.90 16.02 19.17
CA GLN A 285 -19.96 16.83 19.97
C GLN A 285 -18.50 16.61 19.58
N THR A 286 -18.12 15.37 19.24
CA THR A 286 -16.77 15.07 18.76
C THR A 286 -16.53 15.74 17.42
N LEU A 287 -17.48 15.64 16.49
CA LEU A 287 -17.37 16.27 15.17
C LEU A 287 -17.30 17.81 15.28
N GLU A 288 -18.12 18.41 16.14
CA GLU A 288 -18.14 19.85 16.39
C GLU A 288 -16.81 20.36 16.95
N TYR A 289 -16.21 19.60 17.88
CA TYR A 289 -14.92 19.95 18.49
C TYR A 289 -13.81 20.06 17.45
N TYR A 290 -13.69 19.09 16.54
CA TYR A 290 -12.71 19.12 15.46
C TYR A 290 -13.04 20.19 14.41
N PHE A 291 -14.31 20.27 14.00
CA PHE A 291 -14.74 21.25 13.00
C PHE A 291 -14.52 22.69 13.46
N THR A 292 -14.73 23.00 14.73
CA THR A 292 -14.46 24.33 15.29
C THR A 292 -13.00 24.76 15.09
N ALA A 293 -12.06 23.81 15.19
CA ALA A 293 -10.63 24.09 14.96
C ALA A 293 -10.33 24.34 13.47
N VAL A 294 -11.01 23.65 12.56
CA VAL A 294 -10.93 23.92 11.11
C VAL A 294 -11.51 25.30 10.81
N GLN A 295 -12.70 25.59 11.34
CA GLN A 295 -13.40 26.87 11.16
C GLN A 295 -12.56 28.05 11.64
N ALA A 296 -11.90 27.93 12.80
CA ALA A 296 -11.02 28.96 13.33
C ALA A 296 -9.85 29.32 12.39
N ARG A 297 -9.39 28.38 11.55
CA ARG A 297 -8.36 28.63 10.53
C ARG A 297 -8.89 29.22 9.24
N LEU A 298 -10.18 29.02 8.92
CA LEU A 298 -10.85 29.64 7.77
C LEU A 298 -11.20 31.11 8.01
N GLY A 299 -11.31 31.54 9.28
CA GLY A 299 -11.68 32.90 9.67
C GLY A 299 -13.20 33.13 9.72
N ASP A 300 -13.61 34.39 9.81
CA ASP A 300 -15.03 34.80 9.98
C ASP A 300 -15.69 35.26 8.66
N GLY A 301 -15.34 34.63 7.54
CA GLY A 301 -15.89 34.96 6.23
C GLY A 301 -17.37 34.59 6.09
N PRO A 302 -18.15 35.29 5.24
CA PRO A 302 -19.55 34.95 4.97
C PRO A 302 -19.73 33.58 4.30
N ASP A 303 -18.68 33.06 3.67
CA ASP A 303 -18.67 31.79 2.95
C ASP A 303 -18.26 30.59 3.83
N VAL A 304 -18.05 30.80 5.13
CA VAL A 304 -17.71 29.71 6.05
C VAL A 304 -18.96 28.90 6.39
N PRO A 305 -18.98 27.58 6.09
CA PRO A 305 -20.17 26.78 6.27
C PRO A 305 -20.50 26.57 7.74
N ARG A 306 -21.80 26.50 8.05
CA ARG A 306 -22.26 26.25 9.42
C ARG A 306 -22.05 24.79 9.76
N PHE A 307 -21.65 24.51 11.01
CA PHE A 307 -21.47 23.14 11.49
C PHE A 307 -22.69 22.24 11.25
N CYS A 308 -23.91 22.75 11.42
CA CYS A 308 -25.13 21.97 11.18
C CYS A 308 -25.24 21.47 9.73
N ASP A 309 -24.79 22.25 8.75
CA ASP A 309 -24.84 21.87 7.34
C ASP A 309 -23.80 20.77 7.06
N VAL A 310 -22.56 20.96 7.53
CA VAL A 310 -21.47 19.97 7.43
C VAL A 310 -21.82 18.66 8.15
N LEU A 311 -22.44 18.75 9.33
CA LEU A 311 -22.89 17.60 10.10
C LEU A 311 -23.91 16.77 9.31
N ASN A 312 -24.91 17.43 8.71
CA ASN A 312 -25.90 16.75 7.88
C ASN A 312 -25.24 16.06 6.68
N GLU A 313 -24.31 16.75 6.00
CA GLU A 313 -23.56 16.15 4.88
C GLU A 313 -22.75 14.91 5.32
N ILE A 314 -22.07 14.98 6.46
CA ILE A 314 -21.34 13.83 7.02
C ILE A 314 -22.29 12.65 7.27
N PHE A 315 -23.45 12.89 7.90
CA PHE A 315 -24.41 11.82 8.19
C PHE A 315 -25.06 11.27 6.92
N ASP A 316 -25.31 12.10 5.91
CA ASP A 316 -25.84 11.67 4.61
C ASP A 316 -24.83 10.85 3.79
N MET A 317 -23.53 11.19 3.89
CA MET A 317 -22.44 10.43 3.29
C MET A 317 -22.24 9.08 3.95
N VAL A 318 -22.20 9.04 5.29
CA VAL A 318 -21.87 7.84 6.05
C VAL A 318 -23.06 6.90 6.19
N ARG A 319 -24.26 7.46 6.37
CA ARG A 319 -25.51 6.74 6.68
C ARG A 319 -25.32 5.72 7.82
N PRO A 320 -24.92 6.20 9.02
CA PRO A 320 -24.56 5.31 10.11
C PRO A 320 -25.76 4.46 10.54
N GLN A 321 -25.48 3.26 11.05
CA GLN A 321 -26.53 2.40 11.59
C GLN A 321 -27.28 3.02 12.77
N ASN A 322 -26.59 3.84 13.56
CA ASN A 322 -27.18 4.60 14.65
C ASN A 322 -27.20 6.10 14.28
N PRO A 323 -28.34 6.80 14.41
CA PRO A 323 -28.43 8.21 14.04
C PRO A 323 -27.68 9.17 14.98
N ASP A 324 -27.23 8.72 16.15
CA ASP A 324 -26.57 9.58 17.14
C ASP A 324 -25.04 9.60 17.02
N PHE A 325 -24.44 8.60 16.37
CA PHE A 325 -22.99 8.48 16.26
C PHE A 325 -22.54 7.63 15.07
N ILE A 326 -21.30 7.87 14.64
CA ILE A 326 -20.62 7.15 13.57
C ILE A 326 -19.57 6.21 14.16
N THR A 327 -19.54 4.95 13.73
CA THR A 327 -18.49 3.98 14.08
C THR A 327 -17.46 3.85 12.96
N LEU A 328 -16.32 3.21 13.27
CA LEU A 328 -15.34 2.84 12.25
C LEU A 328 -15.96 1.95 11.14
N ASP A 329 -16.83 1.00 11.51
CA ASP A 329 -17.48 0.11 10.55
C ASP A 329 -18.43 0.89 9.61
N ASP A 330 -19.12 1.92 10.11
CA ASP A 330 -19.94 2.80 9.27
C ASP A 330 -19.06 3.56 8.26
N LEU A 331 -17.93 4.13 8.69
CA LEU A 331 -17.00 4.84 7.79
C LEU A 331 -16.45 3.92 6.70
N LEU A 332 -16.01 2.72 7.07
CA LEU A 332 -15.49 1.74 6.12
C LEU A 332 -16.56 1.29 5.12
N LYS A 333 -17.79 1.04 5.56
CA LYS A 333 -18.89 0.62 4.69
C LYS A 333 -19.40 1.73 3.77
N SER A 334 -19.32 2.98 4.20
CA SER A 334 -19.74 4.12 3.39
C SER A 334 -18.87 4.35 2.14
N GLY A 335 -17.61 3.93 2.18
CA GLY A 335 -16.61 4.27 1.15
C GLY A 335 -16.27 5.77 1.10
N LYS A 336 -16.58 6.52 2.15
CA LYS A 336 -16.34 7.97 2.29
C LYS A 336 -15.56 8.34 3.55
N GLY A 337 -15.00 7.35 4.25
CA GLY A 337 -14.29 7.57 5.51
C GLY A 337 -13.07 8.48 5.38
N ASP A 338 -12.37 8.42 4.26
CA ASP A 338 -11.24 9.30 3.93
C ASP A 338 -11.66 10.78 3.90
N THR A 339 -12.75 11.08 3.19
CA THR A 339 -13.28 12.42 3.05
C THR A 339 -13.78 12.93 4.39
N VAL A 340 -14.64 12.16 5.06
CA VAL A 340 -15.26 12.53 6.34
C VAL A 340 -14.21 12.80 7.42
N LEU A 341 -13.18 11.95 7.54
CA LEU A 341 -12.14 12.18 8.53
C LEU A 341 -11.29 13.40 8.16
N SER A 342 -10.89 13.54 6.89
CA SER A 342 -9.97 14.61 6.47
C SER A 342 -10.53 16.01 6.66
N ILE A 343 -11.82 16.22 6.36
CA ILE A 343 -12.47 17.53 6.52
C ILE A 343 -12.55 17.98 8.00
N LEU A 344 -12.34 17.07 8.95
CA LEU A 344 -12.36 17.40 10.39
C LEU A 344 -11.02 17.93 10.90
N PHE A 345 -9.91 17.67 10.21
CA PHE A 345 -8.58 18.02 10.74
C PHE A 345 -7.64 18.70 9.75
N ASP A 346 -7.94 18.69 8.45
CA ASP A 346 -7.07 19.23 7.41
C ASP A 346 -7.80 20.35 6.68
N THR A 347 -7.30 21.58 6.82
CA THR A 347 -7.92 22.77 6.23
C THR A 347 -7.86 22.76 4.70
N GLN A 348 -6.81 22.19 4.11
CA GLN A 348 -6.72 22.05 2.65
C GLN A 348 -7.71 21.00 2.15
N ALA A 349 -7.83 19.88 2.85
CA ALA A 349 -8.82 18.85 2.50
C ALA A 349 -10.25 19.41 2.62
N PHE A 350 -10.52 20.23 3.63
CA PHE A 350 -11.79 20.94 3.79
C PHE A 350 -12.09 21.84 2.58
N LEU A 351 -11.14 22.71 2.21
CA LEU A 351 -11.29 23.60 1.07
C LEU A 351 -11.48 22.85 -0.25
N MET A 352 -10.78 21.72 -0.45
CA MET A 352 -10.99 20.85 -1.61
C MET A 352 -12.40 20.25 -1.64
N TYR A 353 -12.94 19.87 -0.49
CA TYR A 353 -14.29 19.31 -0.38
C TYR A 353 -15.37 20.35 -0.66
N GLU A 354 -15.26 21.56 -0.12
CA GLU A 354 -16.22 22.64 -0.37
C GLU A 354 -16.23 23.05 -1.84
N ASN A 355 -15.04 23.11 -2.48
CA ASN A 355 -14.89 23.52 -3.87
C ASN A 355 -14.99 22.36 -4.88
N ARG A 356 -15.44 21.17 -4.45
CA ARG A 356 -15.47 19.95 -5.27
C ARG A 356 -16.23 20.13 -6.59
N GLU A 357 -17.30 20.91 -6.59
CA GLU A 357 -18.12 21.15 -7.79
C GLU A 357 -17.40 22.08 -8.78
N ALA A 358 -16.75 23.12 -8.29
CA ALA A 358 -15.94 24.04 -9.10
C ALA A 358 -14.71 23.34 -9.69
N LEU A 359 -14.05 22.48 -8.91
CA LEU A 359 -12.95 21.64 -9.36
C LEU A 359 -13.42 20.64 -10.43
N ALA A 360 -14.58 20.01 -10.24
CA ALA A 360 -15.18 19.14 -11.25
C ALA A 360 -15.56 19.88 -12.54
N ALA A 361 -15.85 21.18 -12.44
CA ALA A 361 -16.09 22.08 -13.58
C ALA A 361 -14.81 22.60 -14.27
N GLY A 362 -13.62 22.18 -13.80
CA GLY A 362 -12.33 22.49 -14.44
C GLY A 362 -11.67 23.79 -13.97
N MET A 363 -12.11 24.38 -12.86
CA MET A 363 -11.41 25.50 -12.23
C MET A 363 -10.12 25.01 -11.55
N GLY A 364 -8.99 25.69 -11.79
CA GLY A 364 -7.70 25.33 -11.18
C GLY A 364 -7.64 25.68 -9.70
N MET A 365 -6.92 24.87 -8.91
CA MET A 365 -6.80 25.04 -7.45
C MET A 365 -6.24 26.42 -7.04
N GLU A 366 -5.31 26.96 -7.84
CA GLU A 366 -4.71 28.30 -7.64
C GLU A 366 -5.70 29.46 -7.84
N ALA A 367 -6.87 29.21 -8.43
CA ALA A 367 -7.92 30.20 -8.59
C ALA A 367 -8.98 30.13 -7.46
N ILE A 368 -8.87 29.13 -6.58
CA ILE A 368 -9.85 28.79 -5.54
C ILE A 368 -9.28 29.04 -4.13
N ILE A 369 -7.98 28.82 -3.96
CA ILE A 369 -7.19 29.20 -2.76
C ILE A 369 -6.66 30.62 -2.96
#